data_AF-A0A9P9ET75-F1
#
_entry.id   AF-A0A9P9ET75-F1
#
_cell.length_a   1.000
_cell.length_b   1.000
_cell.length_c   1.000
_cell.angle_alpha   90.00
_cell.angle_beta   90.00
_cell.angle_gamma   90.00
#
_symmetry.space_group_name_H-M   'P 1'
#
loop_
_entity.id
_entity.type
_entity.pdbx_description
1 polymer ?
#
loop_
_entity_poly.entity_id
_entity_poly.type
_entity_poly.pdbx_seq_one_letter_code
_entity_poly.pdbx_strand_id
1 'polypeptide(L)'
;MLSPHRGGQLYRSHMSRLKFEASSTLLSVWEKCPTDAVFLSAVRSPITRTSNDGFKDTWPENTLRHARICQDGKNDTLDCGQCSSSLQAITNRAHSISARQLDVALVGHVGITMRNYRSRSRPTDVPPSLRESRVKQAADCLVAMGDTPEHNARRHSVSREDQYGFIFLSHLTAKKAQYEGSFTSEIVTVTYRAPSGTDSGGKTYTFMAHRPLHRHASIRP
;
A
#
# COMPACT_ATOMS: atom_id res chain seq x y z
N MET A 1 27.92 -31.12 -0.12
CA MET A 1 28.65 -30.20 0.77
C MET A 1 28.91 -28.90 0.01
N LEU A 2 27.97 -27.96 0.08
CA LEU A 2 28.12 -26.61 -0.49
C LEU A 2 28.30 -25.64 0.67
N SER A 3 29.45 -24.97 0.68
CA SER A 3 29.90 -24.09 1.75
C SER A 3 28.98 -22.87 1.88
N PRO A 4 28.59 -22.42 3.08
CA PRO A 4 27.73 -21.26 3.24
C PRO A 4 28.47 -19.99 2.81
N HIS A 5 28.00 -19.37 1.74
CA HIS A 5 28.54 -18.15 1.16
C HIS A 5 28.54 -16.97 2.15
N ARG A 6 29.65 -16.24 2.12
CA ARG A 6 30.11 -15.14 3.00
C ARG A 6 29.18 -13.92 3.14
N GLY A 7 27.98 -13.90 2.53
CA GLY A 7 27.06 -12.77 2.58
C GLY A 7 26.29 -12.63 3.91
N GLY A 8 25.91 -13.76 4.53
CA GLY A 8 25.10 -13.75 5.76
C GLY A 8 25.87 -13.38 7.03
N GLN A 9 27.20 -13.61 7.04
CA GLN A 9 28.06 -13.29 8.19
C GLN A 9 28.35 -11.78 8.29
N LEU A 10 28.36 -11.05 7.18
CA LEU A 10 28.55 -9.59 7.18
C LEU A 10 27.33 -8.85 7.77
N TYR A 11 26.11 -9.32 7.51
CA TYR A 11 24.90 -8.71 8.07
C TYR A 11 24.76 -8.95 9.58
N ARG A 12 25.14 -10.15 10.07
CA ARG A 12 25.09 -10.48 11.51
C ARG A 12 26.24 -9.85 12.32
N SER A 13 27.43 -9.71 11.75
CA SER A 13 28.59 -9.12 12.46
C SER A 13 28.50 -7.59 12.59
N HIS A 14 27.79 -6.91 11.68
CA HIS A 14 27.49 -5.48 11.84
C HIS A 14 26.40 -5.22 12.89
N MET A 15 25.42 -6.13 13.06
CA MET A 15 24.39 -5.98 14.10
C MET A 15 24.89 -6.28 15.52
N SER A 16 25.97 -7.04 15.70
CA SER A 16 26.50 -7.38 17.05
C SER A 16 27.37 -6.30 17.68
N ARG A 17 27.72 -5.22 16.95
CA ARG A 17 28.54 -4.10 17.46
C ARG A 17 27.74 -2.85 17.86
N LEU A 18 26.43 -2.83 17.65
CA LEU A 18 25.56 -1.76 18.14
C LEU A 18 25.01 -2.16 19.52
N LYS A 19 25.85 -2.04 20.55
CA LYS A 19 25.32 -1.78 21.90
C LYS A 19 24.65 -0.41 21.82
N PHE A 20 23.34 -0.42 21.62
CA PHE A 20 22.53 0.77 21.53
C PHE A 20 22.38 1.33 22.96
N GLU A 21 23.35 2.15 23.39
CA GLU A 21 23.13 3.04 24.53
C GLU A 21 21.97 3.96 24.15
N ALA A 22 20.83 3.79 24.82
CA ALA A 22 19.67 4.64 24.60
C ALA A 22 20.04 6.06 25.02
N SER A 23 20.42 6.88 24.03
CA SER A 23 20.55 8.33 24.18
C SER A 23 19.27 8.89 24.82
N SER A 24 19.39 9.92 25.65
CA SER A 24 18.26 10.59 26.32
C SER A 24 17.12 10.99 25.37
N THR A 25 17.46 11.24 24.10
CA THR A 25 16.54 11.54 23.00
C THR A 25 15.65 10.39 22.56
N LEU A 26 16.03 9.14 22.83
CA LEU A 26 15.20 7.98 22.56
C LEU A 26 14.26 7.71 23.72
N LEU A 27 14.72 7.90 24.96
CA LEU A 27 13.86 7.79 26.13
C LEU A 27 12.68 8.76 26.07
N SER A 28 12.87 9.96 25.54
CA SER A 28 11.79 10.93 25.32
C SER A 28 10.75 10.49 24.28
N VAL A 29 11.07 9.58 23.36
CA VAL A 29 10.09 9.01 22.40
C VAL A 29 9.22 7.95 23.05
N TRP A 30 9.71 7.29 24.10
CA TRP A 30 8.96 6.29 24.86
C TRP A 30 8.02 6.90 25.90
N GLU A 31 8.23 8.16 26.25
CA GLU A 31 7.39 8.88 27.21
C GLU A 31 6.05 9.27 26.56
N LYS A 32 4.95 8.77 27.14
CA LYS A 32 3.59 9.03 26.62
C LYS A 32 3.12 10.40 27.05
N CYS A 33 2.70 11.23 26.10
CA CYS A 33 2.11 12.53 26.37
C CYS A 33 0.59 12.52 26.15
N PRO A 34 -0.21 13.23 26.96
CA PRO A 34 -1.67 13.32 26.78
C PRO A 34 -2.11 13.95 25.45
N THR A 35 -1.19 14.64 24.77
CA THR A 35 -1.40 15.31 23.48
C THR A 35 -1.01 14.45 22.28
N ASP A 36 -0.55 13.21 22.51
CA ASP A 36 -0.13 12.34 21.42
C ASP A 36 -1.31 11.88 20.57
N ALA A 37 -1.15 11.95 19.25
CA ALA A 37 -2.09 11.34 18.33
C ALA A 37 -1.90 9.81 18.36
N VAL A 38 -2.95 9.10 18.79
CA VAL A 38 -2.94 7.63 18.91
C VAL A 38 -3.84 6.97 17.87
N PHE A 39 -3.42 5.80 17.38
CA PHE A 39 -4.27 4.95 16.54
C PHE A 39 -5.18 4.09 17.42
N LEU A 40 -6.50 4.24 17.24
CA LEU A 40 -7.49 3.42 17.96
C LEU A 40 -7.77 2.10 17.25
N SER A 41 -7.81 2.12 15.91
CA SER A 41 -8.07 0.95 15.08
C SER A 41 -7.49 1.17 13.68
N ALA A 42 -7.03 0.09 13.05
CA ALA A 42 -6.56 0.08 11.68
C ALA A 42 -7.03 -1.21 11.02
N VAL A 43 -7.77 -1.06 9.92
CA VAL A 43 -8.30 -2.17 9.13
C VAL A 43 -8.12 -1.90 7.65
N ARG A 44 -8.04 -2.97 6.85
CA ARG A 44 -7.95 -2.89 5.40
C ARG A 44 -8.81 -3.96 4.73
N SER A 45 -9.12 -3.75 3.46
CA SER A 45 -9.66 -4.81 2.62
C SER A 45 -8.58 -5.82 2.24
N PRO A 46 -8.96 -7.01 1.75
CA PRO A 46 -8.05 -7.84 0.97
C PRO A 46 -7.49 -7.05 -0.22
N ILE A 47 -6.27 -7.40 -0.66
CA ILE A 47 -5.69 -6.85 -1.89
C ILE A 47 -5.87 -7.89 -2.98
N THR A 48 -6.53 -7.54 -4.07
CA THR A 48 -6.81 -8.45 -5.18
C THR A 48 -6.10 -8.02 -6.45
N ARG A 49 -5.74 -8.98 -7.30
CA ARG A 49 -5.16 -8.67 -8.62
C ARG A 49 -6.18 -7.92 -9.47
N THR A 50 -5.67 -6.93 -10.20
CA THR A 50 -6.39 -6.01 -11.09
C THR A 50 -7.06 -6.77 -12.26
N SER A 51 -6.46 -7.85 -12.77
CA SER A 51 -6.74 -8.34 -14.12
C SER A 51 -7.65 -9.56 -14.29
N ASN A 52 -8.19 -10.21 -13.25
CA ASN A 52 -9.31 -11.17 -13.38
C ASN A 52 -9.77 -11.67 -12.00
N ASP A 53 -11.03 -11.41 -11.64
CA ASP A 53 -11.75 -11.89 -10.43
C ASP A 53 -11.58 -11.11 -9.12
N GLY A 54 -10.89 -9.97 -9.13
CA GLY A 54 -10.80 -9.06 -7.97
C GLY A 54 -11.90 -7.99 -7.89
N PHE A 55 -11.59 -6.86 -7.26
CA PHE A 55 -12.43 -5.65 -7.21
C PHE A 55 -12.57 -4.91 -8.56
N LYS A 56 -12.62 -5.62 -9.70
CA LYS A 56 -12.67 -5.00 -11.04
C LYS A 56 -13.95 -4.19 -11.27
N ASP A 57 -15.07 -4.74 -10.81
CA ASP A 57 -16.40 -4.15 -11.03
C ASP A 57 -16.85 -3.29 -9.85
N THR A 58 -16.15 -3.38 -8.71
CA THR A 58 -16.49 -2.65 -7.50
C THR A 58 -16.17 -1.16 -7.64
N TRP A 59 -17.11 -0.32 -7.21
CA TRP A 59 -16.89 1.11 -7.08
C TRP A 59 -16.17 1.45 -5.77
N PRO A 60 -15.29 2.47 -5.74
CA PRO A 60 -14.48 2.81 -4.56
C PRO A 60 -15.29 3.01 -3.26
N GLU A 61 -16.45 3.63 -3.36
CA GLU A 61 -17.35 3.89 -2.25
C GLU A 61 -17.86 2.61 -1.58
N ASN A 62 -18.04 1.53 -2.36
CA ASN A 62 -18.47 0.25 -1.81
C ASN A 62 -17.37 -0.37 -0.94
N THR A 63 -16.10 -0.22 -1.33
CA THR A 63 -14.97 -0.68 -0.52
C THR A 63 -14.82 0.16 0.76
N LEU A 64 -14.94 1.48 0.65
CA LEU A 64 -14.88 2.39 1.81
C LEU A 64 -16.04 2.17 2.79
N ARG A 65 -17.24 1.85 2.30
CA ARG A 65 -18.41 1.55 3.12
C ARG A 65 -18.21 0.31 3.99
N HIS A 66 -17.60 -0.74 3.44
CA HIS A 66 -17.32 -1.97 4.21
C HIS A 66 -16.27 -1.74 5.31
N ALA A 67 -15.31 -0.86 5.06
CA ALA A 67 -14.35 -0.41 6.07
C ALA A 67 -14.95 0.63 7.04
N ARG A 68 -16.24 0.96 6.93
CA ARG A 68 -16.97 1.95 7.72
C ARG A 68 -16.37 3.36 7.70
N ILE A 69 -15.62 3.69 6.63
CA ILE A 69 -14.95 4.98 6.45
C ILE A 69 -15.93 6.06 5.95
N CYS A 70 -16.87 5.71 5.07
CA CYS A 70 -17.93 6.62 4.64
C CYS A 70 -19.06 6.62 5.68
N GLN A 71 -18.99 7.54 6.63
CA GLN A 71 -20.11 7.90 7.52
C GLN A 71 -20.57 9.32 7.23
N ASP A 72 -21.77 9.67 7.67
CA ASP A 72 -22.38 10.98 7.48
C ASP A 72 -21.57 12.04 8.28
N GLY A 73 -20.63 12.70 7.61
CA GLY A 73 -19.71 13.68 8.18
C GLY A 73 -19.00 14.53 7.12
N LYS A 74 -18.24 15.54 7.54
CA LYS A 74 -17.41 16.35 6.63
C LYS A 74 -16.23 15.50 6.14
N ASN A 75 -16.24 15.21 4.84
CA ASN A 75 -15.20 14.41 4.20
C ASN A 75 -14.27 15.32 3.41
N ASP A 76 -13.00 15.40 3.81
CA ASP A 76 -11.96 16.01 2.98
C ASP A 76 -11.25 14.91 2.21
N THR A 77 -11.35 14.94 0.89
CA THR A 77 -10.65 14.02 0.00
C THR A 77 -9.30 14.61 -0.37
N LEU A 78 -8.23 13.85 -0.11
CA LEU A 78 -6.89 14.22 -0.53
C LEU A 78 -6.43 13.25 -1.61
N ASP A 79 -6.11 13.78 -2.79
CA ASP A 79 -5.42 13.05 -3.84
C ASP A 79 -4.05 13.68 -4.04
N CYS A 80 -2.99 12.93 -3.72
CA CYS A 80 -1.62 13.36 -3.97
C CYS A 80 -1.11 12.87 -5.34
N GLY A 81 -1.96 12.24 -6.15
CA GLY A 81 -1.65 11.74 -7.50
C GLY A 81 -0.55 10.66 -7.54
N GLN A 82 -0.16 10.12 -6.37
CA GLN A 82 1.04 9.30 -6.18
C GLN A 82 0.86 8.25 -5.06
N CYS A 83 1.87 7.40 -4.87
CA CYS A 83 1.82 6.24 -3.96
C CYS A 83 1.70 6.56 -2.46
N SER A 84 1.86 7.83 -2.04
CA SER A 84 1.89 8.24 -0.63
C SER A 84 0.58 8.84 -0.10
N SER A 85 -0.52 8.79 -0.88
CA SER A 85 -1.78 9.46 -0.56
C SER A 85 -2.38 9.01 0.78
N SER A 86 -2.31 7.72 1.08
CA SER A 86 -2.78 7.17 2.37
C SER A 86 -2.00 7.72 3.56
N LEU A 87 -0.67 7.71 3.48
CA LEU A 87 0.20 8.19 4.56
C LEU A 87 0.09 9.70 4.74
N GLN A 88 -0.08 10.44 3.65
CA GLN A 88 -0.29 11.88 3.71
C GLN A 88 -1.63 12.22 4.36
N ALA A 89 -2.69 11.46 4.06
CA ALA A 89 -3.98 11.61 4.74
C ALA A 89 -3.86 11.37 6.25
N ILE A 90 -3.12 10.33 6.67
CA ILE A 90 -2.85 10.06 8.09
C ILE A 90 -2.08 11.22 8.73
N THR A 91 -1.02 11.68 8.08
CA THR A 91 -0.15 12.77 8.60
C THR A 91 -0.94 14.07 8.77
N ASN A 92 -1.77 14.43 7.77
CA ASN A 92 -2.57 15.63 7.82
C ASN A 92 -3.58 15.59 8.98
N ARG A 93 -4.22 14.44 9.23
CA ARG A 93 -5.15 14.29 10.36
C ARG A 93 -4.43 14.27 11.71
N ALA A 94 -3.27 13.64 11.79
CA ALA A 94 -2.43 13.71 13.00
C ALA A 94 -2.03 15.15 13.33
N HIS A 95 -1.70 15.97 12.32
CA HIS A 95 -1.45 17.40 12.50
C HIS A 95 -2.70 18.16 12.96
N SER A 96 -3.87 17.90 12.38
CA SER A 96 -5.13 18.52 12.84
C SER A 96 -5.47 18.18 14.29
N ILE A 97 -5.18 16.95 14.73
CA ILE A 97 -5.36 16.53 16.13
C ILE A 97 -4.37 17.25 17.04
N SER A 98 -3.09 17.28 16.65
CA SER A 98 -2.03 17.97 17.41
C SER A 98 -2.30 19.47 17.55
N ALA A 99 -2.89 20.08 16.52
CA ALA A 99 -3.31 21.48 16.50
C ALA A 99 -4.65 21.74 17.23
N ARG A 100 -5.24 20.71 17.87
CA ARG A 100 -6.55 20.77 18.55
C ARG A 100 -7.69 21.26 17.64
N GLN A 101 -7.59 21.02 16.34
CA GLN A 101 -8.66 21.29 15.38
C GLN A 101 -9.67 20.14 15.32
N LEU A 102 -9.22 18.92 15.65
CA LEU A 102 -10.02 17.70 15.71
C LEU A 102 -9.63 16.91 16.96
N ASP A 103 -10.60 16.31 17.64
CA ASP A 103 -10.30 15.36 18.74
C ASP A 103 -10.18 13.93 18.22
N VAL A 104 -10.98 13.60 17.20
CA VAL A 104 -11.03 12.27 16.57
C VAL A 104 -11.15 12.45 15.06
N ALA A 105 -10.38 11.66 14.30
CA ALA A 105 -10.44 11.65 12.84
C ALA A 105 -10.52 10.22 12.32
N LEU A 106 -11.37 10.01 11.32
CA LEU A 106 -11.41 8.77 10.54
C LEU A 106 -10.63 8.97 9.25
N VAL A 107 -9.67 8.08 8.99
CA VAL A 107 -8.81 8.16 7.81
C VAL A 107 -9.02 6.92 6.96
N GLY A 108 -9.24 7.15 5.67
CA GLY A 108 -9.43 6.09 4.72
C GLY A 108 -8.71 6.34 3.42
N HIS A 109 -8.38 5.26 2.73
CA HIS A 109 -7.80 5.30 1.41
C HIS A 109 -8.39 4.19 0.56
N VAL A 110 -8.65 4.50 -0.71
CA VAL A 110 -9.07 3.53 -1.70
C VAL A 110 -8.27 3.72 -2.97
N GLY A 111 -7.60 2.66 -3.41
CA GLY A 111 -6.87 2.60 -4.66
C GLY A 111 -7.50 1.57 -5.58
N ILE A 112 -8.13 2.00 -6.68
CA ILE A 112 -8.67 1.09 -7.69
C ILE A 112 -7.96 1.36 -9.01
N THR A 113 -7.11 0.41 -9.39
CA THR A 113 -6.26 0.54 -10.58
C THR A 113 -7.06 0.32 -11.87
N MET A 114 -7.91 -0.71 -12.01
CA MET A 114 -8.54 -1.06 -13.29
C MET A 114 -9.33 0.08 -13.95
N ARG A 115 -10.18 0.78 -13.18
CA ARG A 115 -11.05 1.84 -13.71
C ARG A 115 -10.27 3.10 -14.08
N ASN A 116 -9.13 3.34 -13.42
CA ASN A 116 -8.30 4.53 -13.58
C ASN A 116 -6.95 4.26 -14.30
N TYR A 117 -6.74 3.04 -14.83
CA TYR A 117 -5.45 2.64 -15.43
C TYR A 117 -5.19 3.20 -16.83
N ARG A 118 -6.17 3.88 -17.45
CA ARG A 118 -6.12 4.28 -18.87
C ARG A 118 -4.89 5.13 -19.19
N SER A 119 -4.38 5.92 -18.24
CA SER A 119 -3.19 6.75 -18.39
C SER A 119 -1.87 6.03 -18.07
N ARG A 120 -1.89 4.80 -17.53
CA ARG A 120 -0.71 4.06 -16.99
C ARG A 120 0.17 4.93 -16.08
N SER A 121 -0.47 5.79 -15.29
CA SER A 121 0.22 6.75 -14.42
C SER A 121 1.15 7.72 -15.15
N ARG A 122 1.00 7.89 -16.48
CA ARG A 122 1.64 8.96 -17.24
C ARG A 122 0.67 10.13 -17.35
N PRO A 123 1.07 11.34 -16.93
CA PRO A 123 0.30 12.54 -17.18
C PRO A 123 0.00 12.69 -18.68
N THR A 124 -1.28 12.61 -19.06
CA THR A 124 -1.70 12.70 -20.47
C THR A 124 -1.83 14.14 -20.94
N ASP A 125 -2.26 15.02 -20.04
CA ASP A 125 -2.41 16.45 -20.27
C ASP A 125 -1.25 17.20 -19.61
N VAL A 126 -0.28 17.60 -20.41
CA VAL A 126 0.98 18.22 -19.96
C VAL A 126 1.31 19.36 -20.90
N PRO A 127 1.62 20.56 -20.41
CA PRO A 127 1.95 21.70 -21.26
C PRO A 127 3.19 21.38 -22.12
N PRO A 128 3.23 21.82 -23.39
CA PRO A 128 4.38 21.58 -24.28
C PRO A 128 5.70 22.08 -23.69
N SER A 129 5.67 23.19 -22.96
CA SER A 129 6.84 23.75 -22.26
C SER A 129 7.45 22.81 -21.21
N LEU A 130 6.66 21.91 -20.61
CA LEU A 130 7.18 20.91 -19.67
C LEU A 130 7.79 19.72 -20.41
N ARG A 131 7.20 19.31 -21.54
CA ARG A 131 7.73 18.22 -22.38
C ARG A 131 9.08 18.59 -23.02
N GLU A 132 9.24 19.86 -23.39
CA GLU A 132 10.45 20.40 -24.01
C GLU A 132 11.41 21.03 -22.99
N SER A 133 11.09 20.94 -21.69
CA SER A 133 11.89 21.54 -20.64
C SER A 133 13.29 20.95 -20.61
N ARG A 134 14.30 21.82 -20.60
CA ARG A 134 15.71 21.44 -20.39
C ARG A 134 16.04 21.24 -18.91
N VAL A 135 15.11 21.58 -18.01
CA VAL A 135 15.29 21.40 -16.57
C VAL A 135 15.08 19.94 -16.22
N LYS A 136 16.15 19.25 -15.83
CA LYS A 136 16.14 17.81 -15.54
C LYS A 136 15.04 17.43 -14.53
N GLN A 137 14.90 18.18 -13.43
CA GLN A 137 13.87 17.88 -12.42
C GLN A 137 12.45 17.91 -12.99
N ALA A 138 12.19 18.78 -13.97
CA ALA A 138 10.88 18.94 -14.58
C ALA A 138 10.59 17.81 -15.59
N ALA A 139 11.60 17.41 -16.37
CA ALA A 139 11.53 16.29 -17.31
C ALA A 139 11.38 14.94 -16.59
N ASP A 140 12.07 14.75 -15.46
CA ASP A 140 12.00 13.53 -14.65
C ASP A 140 10.58 13.21 -14.14
N CYS A 141 9.73 14.23 -13.94
CA CYS A 141 8.32 14.05 -13.55
C CYS A 141 7.45 13.35 -14.61
N LEU A 142 7.93 13.26 -15.85
CA LEU A 142 7.22 12.62 -16.96
C LEU A 142 7.69 11.19 -17.23
N VAL A 143 8.77 10.76 -16.56
CA VAL A 143 9.32 9.40 -16.69
C VAL A 143 8.31 8.40 -16.13
N ALA A 144 8.08 7.31 -16.85
CA ALA A 144 7.16 6.29 -16.39
C ALA A 144 7.71 5.64 -15.10
N MET A 145 6.82 5.38 -14.15
CA MET A 145 7.19 4.78 -12.86
C MET A 145 7.96 3.45 -12.97
N GLY A 146 7.82 2.73 -14.08
CA GLY A 146 8.57 1.48 -14.34
C GLY A 146 10.02 1.71 -14.78
N ASP A 147 10.34 2.86 -15.37
CA ASP A 147 11.69 3.16 -15.87
C ASP A 147 12.62 3.63 -14.74
N THR A 148 12.08 4.35 -13.75
CA THR A 148 12.86 4.86 -12.61
C THR A 148 13.58 3.75 -11.82
N PRO A 149 12.93 2.64 -11.44
CA PRO A 149 13.59 1.50 -10.81
C PRO A 149 14.71 0.89 -11.66
N GLU A 150 14.54 0.81 -12.99
CA GLU A 150 15.55 0.26 -13.89
C GLU A 150 16.78 1.17 -14.00
N HIS A 151 16.57 2.50 -14.03
CA HIS A 151 17.67 3.47 -13.92
C HIS A 151 18.40 3.35 -12.58
N ASN A 152 17.65 3.20 -11.48
CA ASN A 152 18.20 3.06 -10.14
C ASN A 152 19.02 1.77 -10.01
N ALA A 153 18.50 0.65 -10.53
CA ALA A 153 19.18 -0.63 -10.54
C ALA A 153 20.52 -0.55 -11.30
N ARG A 154 20.55 0.10 -12.46
CA ARG A 154 21.80 0.34 -13.21
C ARG A 154 22.76 1.23 -12.44
N ARG A 155 22.27 2.35 -11.88
CA ARG A 155 23.10 3.32 -11.14
C ARG A 155 23.78 2.69 -9.93
N HIS A 156 23.07 1.83 -9.21
CA HIS A 156 23.57 1.17 -8.00
C HIS A 156 24.07 -0.25 -8.24
N SER A 157 24.23 -0.66 -9.50
CA SER A 157 24.69 -2.00 -9.89
C SER A 157 23.93 -3.15 -9.21
N VAL A 158 22.62 -2.99 -9.04
CA VAL A 158 21.75 -4.02 -8.44
C VAL A 158 21.53 -5.12 -9.48
N SER A 159 22.00 -6.32 -9.17
CA SER A 159 21.90 -7.45 -10.09
C SER A 159 20.45 -7.93 -10.25
N ARG A 160 20.16 -8.59 -11.39
CA ARG A 160 18.85 -9.26 -11.58
C ARG A 160 18.65 -10.39 -10.57
N GLU A 161 19.73 -11.06 -10.17
CA GLU A 161 19.68 -12.11 -9.15
C GLU A 161 19.22 -11.56 -7.80
N ASP A 162 19.75 -10.41 -7.37
CA ASP A 162 19.32 -9.76 -6.12
C ASP A 162 17.85 -9.32 -6.17
N GLN A 163 17.40 -8.81 -7.34
CA GLN A 163 15.99 -8.45 -7.55
C GLN A 163 15.09 -9.68 -7.43
N TYR A 164 15.44 -10.79 -8.08
CA TYR A 164 14.67 -12.04 -8.00
C TYR A 164 14.71 -12.66 -6.61
N GLY A 165 15.87 -12.62 -5.94
CA GLY A 165 16.01 -13.06 -4.56
C GLY A 165 15.07 -12.30 -3.62
N PHE A 166 14.99 -10.98 -3.74
CA PHE A 166 14.06 -10.16 -2.97
C PHE A 166 12.59 -10.49 -3.26
N ILE A 167 12.22 -10.64 -4.54
CA ILE A 167 10.85 -10.99 -4.95
C ILE A 167 10.45 -12.36 -4.36
N PHE A 168 11.34 -13.35 -4.46
CA PHE A 168 11.10 -14.68 -3.90
C PHE A 168 10.89 -14.64 -2.39
N LEU A 169 11.77 -13.95 -1.66
CA LEU A 169 11.65 -13.79 -0.22
C LEU A 169 10.35 -13.07 0.16
N SER A 170 9.97 -12.02 -0.56
CA SER A 170 8.71 -11.30 -0.34
C SER A 170 7.49 -12.19 -0.53
N HIS A 171 7.46 -13.03 -1.57
CA HIS A 171 6.35 -13.97 -1.78
C HIS A 171 6.32 -15.08 -0.73
N LEU A 172 7.49 -15.57 -0.33
CA LEU A 172 7.62 -16.61 0.68
C LEU A 172 7.12 -16.12 2.05
N THR A 173 7.56 -14.94 2.48
CA THR A 173 7.13 -14.34 3.76
C THR A 173 5.65 -14.01 3.76
N ALA A 174 5.12 -13.46 2.67
CA ALA A 174 3.69 -13.17 2.53
C ALA A 174 2.85 -14.47 2.59
N LYS A 175 3.28 -15.52 1.90
CA LYS A 175 2.58 -16.82 1.90
C LYS A 175 2.62 -17.49 3.28
N LYS A 176 3.76 -17.39 3.98
CA LYS A 176 3.90 -17.87 5.36
C LYS A 176 2.93 -17.15 6.29
N ALA A 177 2.90 -15.81 6.26
CA ALA A 177 1.98 -15.00 7.08
C ALA A 177 0.50 -15.27 6.76
N GLN A 178 0.17 -15.60 5.51
CA GLN A 178 -1.18 -16.05 5.14
C GLN A 178 -1.56 -17.40 5.78
N TYR A 179 -0.66 -18.39 5.77
CA TYR A 179 -0.92 -19.69 6.41
C TYR A 179 -1.00 -19.60 7.93
N GLU A 180 -0.18 -18.74 8.53
CA GLU A 180 -0.17 -18.49 9.97
C GLU A 180 -1.36 -17.62 10.42
N GLY A 181 -2.17 -17.12 9.48
CA GLY A 181 -3.36 -16.32 9.80
C GLY A 181 -3.04 -14.92 10.31
N SER A 182 -1.81 -14.43 10.17
CA SER A 182 -1.35 -13.13 10.70
C SER A 182 -2.15 -11.93 10.17
N PHE A 183 -2.81 -12.08 9.02
CA PHE A 183 -3.63 -11.01 8.42
C PHE A 183 -5.09 -11.01 8.88
N THR A 184 -5.52 -11.97 9.71
CA THR A 184 -6.92 -12.12 10.09
C THR A 184 -7.44 -10.94 10.92
N SER A 185 -6.59 -10.34 11.75
CA SER A 185 -6.97 -9.21 12.61
C SER A 185 -7.11 -7.88 11.85
N GLU A 186 -6.39 -7.69 10.75
CA GLU A 186 -6.37 -6.43 9.99
C GLU A 186 -7.29 -6.45 8.76
N ILE A 187 -7.65 -7.63 8.24
CA ILE A 187 -8.47 -7.75 7.02
C ILE A 187 -9.96 -7.82 7.35
N VAL A 188 -10.71 -6.83 6.87
CA VAL A 188 -12.19 -6.82 6.90
C VAL A 188 -12.74 -7.47 5.64
N THR A 189 -13.73 -8.33 5.82
CA THR A 189 -14.42 -9.00 4.70
C THR A 189 -15.22 -7.98 3.89
N VAL A 190 -15.03 -7.98 2.58
CA VAL A 190 -15.76 -7.10 1.65
C VAL A 190 -16.70 -7.94 0.81
N THR A 191 -17.99 -7.62 0.85
CA THR A 191 -19.02 -8.29 0.05
C THR A 191 -19.55 -7.33 -0.99
N TYR A 192 -19.47 -7.71 -2.25
CA TYR A 192 -19.84 -6.86 -3.36
C TYR A 192 -20.78 -7.59 -4.33
N ARG A 193 -21.84 -6.92 -4.76
CA ARG A 193 -22.74 -7.42 -5.79
C ARG A 193 -22.42 -6.74 -7.13
N ALA A 194 -22.02 -7.53 -8.12
CA ALA A 194 -21.70 -7.00 -9.44
C ALA A 194 -22.94 -6.44 -10.14
N PRO A 195 -22.84 -5.29 -10.85
CA PRO A 195 -23.97 -4.64 -11.48
C PRO A 195 -24.41 -5.48 -12.68
N SER A 196 -25.72 -5.50 -12.95
CA SER A 196 -26.38 -6.38 -13.92
C SER A 196 -25.90 -6.25 -15.38
N GLY A 197 -25.07 -5.25 -15.70
CA GLY A 197 -24.55 -4.96 -17.04
C GLY A 197 -23.05 -5.19 -17.23
N THR A 198 -22.42 -6.01 -16.39
CA THR A 198 -20.99 -6.39 -16.50
C THR A 198 -20.87 -7.89 -16.83
N ASP A 199 -19.72 -8.36 -17.32
CA ASP A 199 -19.44 -9.80 -17.59
C ASP A 199 -19.73 -10.72 -16.40
N SER A 200 -19.89 -10.17 -15.20
CA SER A 200 -20.14 -10.84 -13.92
C SER A 200 -21.54 -10.55 -13.34
N GLY A 201 -22.47 -10.05 -14.17
CA GLY A 201 -23.76 -9.51 -13.78
C GLY A 201 -24.55 -10.35 -12.78
N GLY A 202 -24.94 -9.72 -11.66
CA GLY A 202 -25.83 -10.29 -10.66
C GLY A 202 -25.17 -11.18 -9.60
N LYS A 203 -23.88 -11.52 -9.74
CA LYS A 203 -23.17 -12.36 -8.76
C LYS A 203 -22.67 -11.56 -7.57
N THR A 204 -22.79 -12.15 -6.38
CA THR A 204 -22.21 -11.63 -5.14
C THR A 204 -20.84 -12.25 -4.91
N TYR A 205 -19.83 -11.41 -4.77
CA TYR A 205 -18.46 -11.77 -4.47
C TYR A 205 -18.14 -11.42 -3.03
N THR A 206 -17.60 -12.37 -2.28
CA THR A 206 -17.12 -12.15 -0.91
C THR A 206 -15.62 -12.37 -0.87
N PHE A 207 -14.89 -11.31 -0.52
CA PHE A 207 -13.44 -11.32 -0.39
C PHE A 207 -13.06 -11.38 1.09
N MET A 208 -12.34 -12.43 1.49
CA MET A 208 -11.93 -12.69 2.88
C MET A 208 -10.42 -12.88 2.98
N ALA A 209 -9.88 -12.79 4.19
CA ALA A 209 -8.45 -12.94 4.49
C ALA A 209 -7.86 -14.31 4.08
N HIS A 210 -8.70 -15.36 4.03
CA HIS A 210 -8.22 -16.74 4.22
C HIS A 210 -8.24 -17.65 2.98
N ARG A 211 -8.34 -17.12 1.76
CA ARG A 211 -8.28 -17.98 0.57
C ARG A 211 -6.91 -17.90 -0.09
N PRO A 212 -6.07 -18.95 -0.02
CA PRO A 212 -4.99 -19.08 -0.99
C PRO A 212 -5.61 -19.04 -2.38
N LEU A 213 -5.01 -18.27 -3.30
CA LEU A 213 -5.43 -18.12 -4.70
C LEU A 213 -5.23 -19.42 -5.51
N HIS A 214 -5.70 -20.54 -5.01
CA HIS A 214 -5.96 -21.74 -5.79
C HIS A 214 -7.47 -21.76 -6.06
N ARG A 215 -7.79 -21.40 -7.31
CA ARG A 215 -9.03 -21.57 -8.11
C ARG A 215 -10.35 -21.78 -7.35
N HIS A 216 -11.40 -21.20 -7.94
CA HIS A 216 -12.81 -21.28 -7.56
C HIS A 216 -13.27 -20.15 -6.65
N ALA A 217 -13.81 -19.10 -7.27
CA ALA A 217 -14.92 -18.36 -6.67
C ALA A 217 -15.99 -19.39 -6.28
N SER A 218 -16.23 -19.57 -4.98
CA SER A 218 -17.40 -20.32 -4.53
C SER A 218 -18.61 -19.41 -4.72
N ILE A 219 -19.33 -19.65 -5.80
CA ILE A 219 -20.73 -19.21 -5.93
C ILE A 219 -21.48 -19.98 -4.85
N ARG A 220 -21.96 -19.29 -3.81
CA ARG A 220 -22.99 -19.88 -2.94
C ARG A 220 -24.32 -19.83 -3.70
N PRO A 221 -25.14 -20.90 -3.61
CA PRO A 221 -26.45 -20.95 -4.26
C PRO A 221 -27.39 -19.84 -3.77
#